data_AF-A0A382SYV2-F1
#
_entry.id   AF-A0A382SYV2-F1
#
_cell.length_a   1.000
_cell.length_b   1.000
_cell.length_c   1.000
_cell.angle_alpha   90.00
_cell.angle_beta   90.00
_cell.angle_gamma   90.00
#
_symmetry.space_group_name_H-M   'P 1'
#
loop_
_entity.id
_entity.type
_entity.pdbx_description
1 polymer ?
#
loop_
_entity_poly.entity_id
_entity_poly.type
_entity_poly.pdbx_seq_one_letter_code
_entity_poly.pdbx_strand_id
1 'polypeptide(L)'
;MEWPSLLVGTIILRPYVFVFLAIYLTIAILNMGFVRSIVFTLLAYTIAFISEYSSTRIGFPYGFYEYIETTRNQELWISNVPFMDSLSYSFLSYVAYTMA
;
A
#
# COMPACT_ATOMS: atom_id res chain seq x y z
N MET A 1 -12.86 17.47 4.55
CA MET A 1 -13.41 16.23 5.10
C MET A 1 -12.59 15.83 6.31
N GLU A 2 -13.20 15.28 7.35
CA GLU A 2 -12.46 14.82 8.53
C GLU A 2 -11.70 13.52 8.21
N TRP A 3 -10.49 13.35 8.73
CA TRP A 3 -9.64 12.16 8.49
C TRP A 3 -10.36 10.80 8.60
N PRO A 4 -11.27 10.56 9.57
CA PRO A 4 -12.00 9.30 9.67
C PRO A 4 -12.86 8.97 8.44
N SER A 5 -13.41 9.99 7.79
CA SER A 5 -14.25 9.81 6.59
C SER A 5 -13.45 9.31 5.38
N LEU A 6 -12.18 9.72 5.26
CA LEU A 6 -11.29 9.25 4.19
C LEU A 6 -10.89 7.79 4.39
N LEU A 7 -10.68 7.35 5.64
CA LEU A 7 -10.40 5.94 5.94
C LEU A 7 -11.56 5.04 5.52
N VAL A 8 -12.77 5.42 5.91
CA VAL A 8 -14.00 4.70 5.52
C VAL A 8 -14.17 4.70 4.01
N GLY A 9 -14.01 5.86 3.37
CA GLY A 9 -14.09 5.97 1.92
C GLY A 9 -13.06 5.09 1.20
N THR A 10 -11.85 4.94 1.75
CA THR A 10 -10.86 4.04 1.17
C THR A 10 -11.26 2.57 1.27
N ILE A 11 -11.83 2.14 2.39
CA ILE A 11 -12.35 0.77 2.56
C ILE A 11 -13.49 0.51 1.55
N ILE A 12 -14.39 1.47 1.38
CA ILE A 12 -15.53 1.35 0.47
C ILE A 12 -15.09 1.34 -0.99
N LEU A 13 -14.14 2.19 -1.37
CA LEU A 13 -13.66 2.30 -2.75
C LEU A 13 -12.75 1.15 -3.15
N ARG A 14 -12.00 0.58 -2.20
CA ARG A 14 -11.00 -0.48 -2.47
C ARG A 14 -11.12 -1.68 -1.53
N PRO A 15 -12.29 -2.33 -1.46
CA PRO A 15 -12.52 -3.44 -0.53
C PRO A 15 -11.57 -4.61 -0.79
N TYR A 16 -11.20 -4.84 -2.04
CA TYR A 16 -10.29 -5.90 -2.45
C TYR A 16 -8.90 -5.77 -1.78
N VAL A 17 -8.37 -4.56 -1.61
CA VAL A 17 -7.04 -4.33 -0.98
C VAL A 17 -7.05 -4.84 0.46
N PHE A 18 -8.13 -4.60 1.19
CA PHE A 18 -8.26 -5.04 2.58
C PHE A 18 -8.50 -6.54 2.71
N VAL A 19 -9.23 -7.15 1.76
CA VAL A 19 -9.37 -8.61 1.71
C VAL A 19 -8.01 -9.27 1.47
N PHE A 20 -7.23 -8.80 0.49
CA PHE A 20 -5.89 -9.32 0.23
C PHE A 20 -4.95 -9.06 1.41
N LEU A 21 -5.01 -7.88 2.04
CA LEU A 21 -4.24 -7.56 3.23
C LEU A 21 -4.55 -8.53 4.38
N ALA A 22 -5.82 -8.83 4.64
CA ALA A 22 -6.23 -9.74 5.71
C ALA A 22 -5.72 -11.17 5.44
N ILE A 23 -5.83 -11.67 4.21
CA ILE A 23 -5.31 -12.98 3.80
C ILE A 23 -3.80 -13.02 3.96
N TYR A 24 -3.10 -12.02 3.42
CA TYR A 24 -1.64 -11.90 3.53
C TYR A 24 -1.20 -11.88 4.99
N LEU A 25 -1.76 -11.00 5.83
CA LEU A 25 -1.36 -10.88 7.24
C LEU A 25 -1.62 -12.19 7.98
N THR A 26 -2.73 -12.87 7.71
CA THR A 26 -3.02 -14.18 8.31
C THR A 26 -1.92 -15.19 7.97
N ILE A 27 -1.58 -15.34 6.69
CA ILE A 27 -0.56 -16.29 6.24
C ILE A 27 0.83 -15.89 6.77
N ALA A 28 1.17 -14.62 6.66
CA ALA A 28 2.43 -14.05 7.11
C ALA A 28 2.65 -14.26 8.62
N ILE A 29 1.63 -13.97 9.44
CA ILE A 29 1.70 -14.15 10.89
C ILE A 29 1.87 -15.63 11.25
N LEU A 30 1.16 -16.52 10.56
CA LEU A 30 1.30 -17.97 10.77
C LEU A 30 2.67 -18.50 10.34
N ASN A 31 3.27 -17.94 9.29
CA ASN A 31 4.54 -18.42 8.73
C ASN A 31 5.76 -17.87 9.49
N MET A 32 5.82 -16.55 9.71
CA MET A 32 7.00 -15.88 10.28
C MET A 32 6.76 -15.22 11.65
N GLY A 33 5.54 -15.28 12.18
CA GLY A 33 5.17 -14.64 13.43
C GLY A 33 4.77 -13.17 13.27
N PHE A 34 4.11 -12.64 14.30
CA PHE A 34 3.51 -11.30 14.28
C PHE A 34 4.53 -10.17 14.07
N VAL A 35 5.61 -10.18 14.85
CA VAL A 35 6.62 -9.10 14.82
C VAL A 35 7.29 -9.02 13.45
N ARG A 36 7.70 -10.17 12.88
CA ARG A 36 8.35 -10.20 11.55
C ARG A 36 7.38 -9.77 10.45
N SER A 37 6.10 -10.13 10.56
CA SER A 37 5.06 -9.70 9.62
C SER A 37 4.85 -8.19 9.62
N ILE A 38 4.82 -7.57 10.80
CA ILE A 38 4.74 -6.11 10.90
C ILE A 38 5.97 -5.46 10.29
N VAL A 39 7.17 -5.92 10.66
CA VAL A 39 8.43 -5.36 10.14
C VAL A 39 8.49 -5.48 8.62
N PHE A 40 8.16 -6.65 8.06
CA PHE A 40 8.09 -6.86 6.61
C PHE A 40 7.12 -5.89 5.95
N THR A 41 5.90 -5.78 6.49
CA THR A 41 4.85 -4.91 5.94
C THR A 41 5.31 -3.44 5.94
N LEU A 42 5.89 -2.97 7.04
CA LEU A 42 6.37 -1.58 7.16
C LEU A 42 7.53 -1.28 6.21
N LEU A 43 8.48 -2.20 6.08
CA LEU A 43 9.60 -2.05 5.16
C LEU A 43 9.13 -2.04 3.71
N ALA A 44 8.32 -3.02 3.31
CA ALA A 44 7.79 -3.10 1.95
C ALA A 44 6.94 -1.87 1.60
N TYR A 45 6.07 -1.44 2.52
CA TYR A 45 5.28 -0.21 2.37
C TYR A 45 6.18 1.02 2.18
N THR A 46 7.20 1.18 3.03
CA THR A 46 8.09 2.35 3.00
C THR A 46 8.91 2.40 1.70
N ILE A 47 9.45 1.26 1.26
CA ILE A 47 10.19 1.16 0.00
C ILE A 47 9.29 1.49 -1.18
N ALA A 48 8.08 0.94 -1.22
CA ALA A 48 7.10 1.24 -2.25
C ALA A 48 6.74 2.72 -2.26
N PHE A 49 6.39 3.28 -1.11
CA PHE A 49 6.03 4.69 -0.97
C PHE A 49 7.15 5.62 -1.45
N ILE A 50 8.40 5.37 -1.06
CA ILE A 50 9.54 6.18 -1.51
C ILE A 50 9.72 6.06 -3.03
N SER A 51 9.54 4.87 -3.58
CA SER A 51 9.65 4.62 -5.03
C SER A 51 8.58 5.38 -5.82
N GLU A 52 7.33 5.33 -5.36
CA GLU A 52 6.18 6.05 -5.92
C GLU A 52 6.35 7.58 -5.80
N TYR A 53 6.71 8.02 -4.60
CA TYR A 53 6.94 9.43 -4.29
C TYR A 53 8.09 10.02 -5.11
N SER A 54 9.13 9.21 -5.37
CA SER A 54 10.26 9.60 -6.21
C SER A 54 9.89 9.58 -7.68
N SER A 55 9.16 8.57 -8.15
CA SER A 55 8.78 8.46 -9.57
C SER A 55 7.90 9.62 -10.03
N THR A 56 7.01 10.08 -9.14
CA THR A 56 6.17 11.27 -9.38
C THR A 56 6.92 12.61 -9.34
N ARG A 57 8.21 12.65 -8.97
CA ARG A 57 9.01 13.89 -8.86
C ARG A 57 10.27 13.92 -9.70
N ILE A 58 10.97 12.80 -9.74
CA ILE A 58 12.28 12.63 -10.39
C ILE A 58 12.26 11.47 -11.40
N GLY A 59 11.14 10.76 -11.55
CA GLY A 59 10.99 9.71 -12.57
C GLY A 59 11.71 8.40 -12.27
N PHE A 60 12.19 8.18 -11.05
CA PHE A 60 12.87 6.96 -10.64
C PHE A 60 12.15 6.32 -9.43
N PRO A 61 11.97 4.99 -9.37
CA PRO A 61 12.45 3.97 -10.31
C PRO A 61 11.52 3.63 -11.50
N TYR A 62 10.26 4.07 -11.50
CA TYR A 62 9.25 3.59 -12.46
C TYR A 62 9.04 4.48 -13.69
N GLY A 63 9.83 5.54 -13.86
CA GLY A 63 9.58 6.58 -14.86
C GLY A 63 8.74 7.72 -14.31
N PHE A 64 8.57 8.79 -15.11
CA PHE A 64 7.71 9.91 -14.75
C PHE A 64 6.24 9.58 -15.04
N TYR A 65 5.40 9.70 -14.01
CA TYR A 65 3.94 9.65 -14.11
C TYR A 65 3.30 10.48 -13.01
N GLU A 66 2.02 10.76 -13.16
CA GLU A 66 1.20 11.45 -12.18
C GLU A 66 -0.05 10.63 -11.87
N TYR A 67 -0.46 10.65 -10.60
CA TYR A 67 -1.71 10.03 -10.18
C TYR A 67 -2.90 10.92 -10.54
N ILE A 68 -3.95 10.33 -11.10
CA ILE A 68 -5.19 11.03 -11.40
C ILE A 68 -5.93 11.32 -10.08
N GLU A 69 -6.13 12.58 -9.76
CA GLU A 69 -6.62 13.02 -8.44
C GLU A 69 -8.15 12.95 -8.25
N THR A 70 -8.87 12.18 -9.06
CA THR A 70 -10.35 12.13 -9.05
C THR A 70 -10.92 11.73 -7.68
N THR A 71 -10.21 10.88 -6.93
CA THR A 71 -10.63 10.33 -5.63
C THR A 71 -9.90 10.95 -4.44
N ARG A 72 -9.12 12.02 -4.63
CA ARG A 72 -8.25 12.60 -3.57
C ARG A 72 -8.99 13.01 -2.29
N ASN A 73 -10.26 13.39 -2.42
CA ASN A 73 -11.11 13.76 -1.30
C ASN A 73 -12.05 12.63 -0.84
N GLN A 74 -11.91 11.42 -1.36
CA GLN A 74 -12.77 10.28 -1.04
C GLN A 74 -12.00 9.11 -0.43
N GLU A 75 -10.68 9.06 -0.62
CA GLU A 75 -9.82 8.03 -0.06
C GLU A 75 -8.56 8.63 0.59
N LEU A 76 -7.79 7.79 1.25
CA LEU A 76 -6.58 8.18 1.97
C LEU A 76 -5.41 8.32 0.99
N TRP A 77 -4.79 9.50 1.02
CA TRP A 77 -3.59 9.81 0.25
C TRP A 77 -2.48 10.27 1.20
N ILE A 78 -1.23 9.90 0.88
CA ILE A 78 -0.04 10.44 1.53
C ILE A 78 0.70 11.28 0.50
N SER A 79 0.77 12.60 0.72
CA SER A 79 1.25 13.57 -0.27
C SER A 79 0.43 13.49 -1.57
N ASN A 80 0.99 12.84 -2.60
CA ASN A 80 0.45 12.74 -3.96
C ASN A 80 0.36 11.26 -4.40
N VAL A 81 0.54 10.33 -3.46
CA VAL A 81 0.48 8.89 -3.69
C VAL A 81 -0.71 8.32 -2.91
N PRO A 82 -1.60 7.54 -3.54
CA PRO A 82 -2.67 6.84 -2.84
C PRO A 82 -2.10 5.88 -1.80
N PHE A 83 -2.64 5.87 -0.58
CA PHE A 83 -2.16 5.00 0.50
C PHE A 83 -2.22 3.51 0.13
N MET A 84 -3.27 3.13 -0.61
CA MET A 84 -3.53 1.75 -0.99
C MET A 84 -2.53 1.17 -1.99
N ASP A 85 -1.83 2.02 -2.73
CA ASP A 85 -0.84 1.59 -3.70
C ASP A 85 0.37 0.93 -3.00
N SER A 86 1.02 1.69 -2.12
CA SER A 86 2.16 1.18 -1.33
C SER A 86 1.77 0.05 -0.38
N LEU A 87 0.53 0.06 0.13
CA LEU A 87 0.01 -1.05 0.93
C LEU A 87 -0.11 -2.34 0.11
N SER A 88 -0.56 -2.24 -1.15
CA SER A 88 -0.70 -3.40 -2.02
C SER A 88 0.63 -4.05 -2.36
N TYR A 89 1.67 -3.23 -2.49
CA TYR A 89 3.04 -3.71 -2.69
C TYR A 89 3.50 -4.66 -1.56
N SER A 90 3.08 -4.41 -0.31
CA SER A 90 3.50 -5.23 0.83
C SER A 90 3.03 -6.69 0.71
N PHE A 91 1.76 -6.93 0.37
CA PHE A 91 1.26 -8.30 0.22
C PHE A 91 1.69 -8.95 -1.10
N LEU A 92 1.82 -8.18 -2.18
CA LEU A 92 2.30 -8.71 -3.47
C LEU A 92 3.76 -9.16 -3.37
N SER A 93 4.63 -8.36 -2.74
CA SER A 93 6.03 -8.72 -2.53
C SER A 93 6.19 -9.95 -1.63
N TYR A 94 5.36 -10.09 -0.60
CA TYR A 94 5.34 -11.31 0.22
C TYR A 94 4.97 -12.55 -0.59
N VAL A 95 3.88 -12.48 -1.36
CA VAL A 95 3.44 -13.61 -2.19
C VAL A 95 4.52 -13.99 -3.19
N ALA A 96 5.12 -13.02 -3.87
CA ALA A 96 6.24 -13.24 -4.79
C ALA A 96 7.42 -13.93 -4.09
N TYR A 97 7.79 -13.46 -2.89
CA TYR A 97 8.86 -14.08 -2.08
C TYR A 97 8.54 -15.53 -1.71
N THR A 98 7.30 -15.84 -1.35
CA THR A 98 6.91 -17.22 -0.99
C THR A 98 6.79 -18.18 -2.17
N MET A 99 6.72 -17.66 -3.40
CA MET A 99 6.60 -18.45 -4.63
C MET A 99 7.92 -18.61 -5.40
N ALA A 100 8.97 -17.89 -4.99
CA ALA A 100 10.31 -17.95 -5.58
C ALA A 100 11.10 -19.16 -5.05
#